data_AF-A0A661QFU4-F1
#
_entry.id   AF-A0A661QFU4-F1
#
_cell.length_a   1.000
_cell.length_b   1.000
_cell.length_c   1.000
_cell.angle_alpha   90.00
_cell.angle_beta   90.00
_cell.angle_gamma   90.00
#
_symmetry.space_group_name_H-M   'P 1'
#
loop_
_entity.id
_entity.type
_entity.pdbx_description
1 polymer ?
#
loop_
_entity_poly.entity_id
_entity_poly.type
_entity_poly.pdbx_seq_one_letter_code
_entity_poly.pdbx_strand_id
1 'polypeptide(L)'
;MEFLDKIEAKGGRLALVQTWKIREYNLCAKYADTIRSIFTPLPYLRQRADGRLSELQSRVDLVLGVHIRHGDYRKHKGGDLFFSPRQYRSWMVDFAHALPDVKVGFAICSDAKQKAEDFIGLDIIFGPGNDEASDYGNKRTDFVKETSIEDNYLLSQCDYILGTVSTFCSWAAFWGGKPLLQVCSIDEYVTPDRFAIPIGPD
;
A
#
# COMPACT_ATOMS: atom_id res chain seq x y z
N MET A 1 -13.28 -33.32 -6.86
CA MET A 1 -14.32 -32.91 -7.83
C MET A 1 -14.43 -31.41 -7.72
N GLU A 2 -13.83 -30.73 -8.69
CA GLU A 2 -13.79 -29.27 -8.75
C GLU A 2 -15.22 -28.72 -8.95
N PHE A 3 -15.42 -27.45 -8.58
CA PHE A 3 -16.73 -26.80 -8.65
C PHE A 3 -17.34 -26.85 -10.07
N LEU A 4 -16.51 -26.71 -11.10
CA LEU A 4 -16.93 -26.76 -12.50
C LEU A 4 -17.35 -28.17 -12.92
N ASP A 5 -16.62 -29.22 -12.49
CA ASP A 5 -17.00 -30.62 -12.74
C ASP A 5 -18.41 -30.92 -12.24
N LYS A 6 -18.80 -30.35 -11.09
CA LYS A 6 -20.14 -30.53 -10.51
C LYS A 6 -21.23 -29.85 -11.32
N ILE A 7 -20.93 -28.71 -11.94
CA ILE A 7 -21.88 -27.97 -12.80
C ILE A 7 -22.06 -28.73 -14.11
N GLU A 8 -20.95 -29.14 -14.72
CA GLU A 8 -20.95 -29.88 -16.00
C GLU A 8 -21.67 -31.23 -15.87
N ALA A 9 -21.40 -31.99 -14.80
CA ALA A 9 -22.08 -33.26 -14.53
C ALA A 9 -23.61 -33.11 -14.37
N LYS A 10 -24.10 -31.90 -14.06
CA LYS A 10 -25.54 -31.58 -13.97
C LYS A 10 -26.12 -30.98 -15.26
N GLY A 11 -25.35 -30.98 -16.36
CA GLY A 11 -25.75 -30.38 -17.64
C GLY A 11 -25.73 -28.85 -17.64
N GLY A 12 -25.10 -28.23 -16.63
CA GLY A 12 -24.96 -26.79 -16.55
C GLY A 12 -23.97 -26.27 -17.59
N ARG A 13 -24.33 -25.18 -18.29
CA ARG A 13 -23.50 -24.54 -19.32
C ARG A 13 -22.98 -23.15 -18.94
N LEU A 14 -23.45 -22.62 -17.81
CA LEU A 14 -23.10 -21.30 -17.29
C LEU A 14 -22.86 -21.41 -15.78
N ALA A 15 -21.72 -20.93 -15.33
CA ALA A 15 -21.41 -20.74 -13.92
C ALA A 15 -21.34 -19.24 -13.64
N LEU A 16 -22.14 -18.76 -12.69
CA LEU A 16 -22.08 -17.39 -12.20
C LEU A 16 -21.50 -17.42 -10.80
N VAL A 17 -20.46 -16.62 -10.57
CA VAL A 17 -19.84 -16.47 -9.25
C VAL A 17 -20.18 -15.09 -8.74
N GLN A 18 -20.97 -15.02 -7.67
CA GLN A 18 -21.16 -13.82 -6.87
C GLN A 18 -20.46 -14.04 -5.53
N THR A 19 -19.49 -13.20 -5.23
CA THR A 19 -18.65 -13.37 -4.05
C THR A 19 -18.16 -12.02 -3.53
N TRP A 20 -17.79 -12.02 -2.26
CA TRP A 20 -17.20 -10.90 -1.53
C TRP A 20 -16.28 -11.51 -0.47
N LYS A 21 -15.07 -10.96 -0.29
CA LYS A 21 -14.04 -11.49 0.64
C LYS A 21 -13.64 -12.95 0.36
N ILE A 22 -13.07 -13.23 -0.81
CA ILE A 22 -12.39 -14.51 -1.03
C ILE A 22 -11.07 -14.49 -0.25
N ARG A 23 -11.06 -15.09 0.93
CA ARG A 23 -9.89 -15.18 1.84
C ARG A 23 -9.14 -16.50 1.66
N GLU A 24 -8.93 -16.89 0.41
CA GLU A 24 -8.19 -18.10 0.05
C GLU A 24 -6.71 -17.74 -0.13
N TYR A 25 -6.05 -17.30 0.94
CA TYR A 25 -4.68 -16.76 0.86
C TYR A 25 -3.67 -17.75 0.29
N ASN A 26 -3.85 -19.06 0.53
CA ASN A 26 -3.00 -20.08 -0.09
C ASN A 26 -3.17 -20.13 -1.61
N LEU A 27 -4.38 -19.89 -2.13
CA LEU A 27 -4.60 -19.77 -3.57
C LEU A 27 -4.08 -18.44 -4.11
N CYS A 28 -4.24 -17.34 -3.37
CA CYS A 28 -3.64 -16.06 -3.72
C CYS A 28 -2.11 -16.17 -3.85
N ALA A 29 -1.46 -16.83 -2.88
CA ALA A 29 -0.02 -17.11 -2.94
C ALA A 29 0.34 -18.03 -4.10
N LYS A 30 -0.41 -19.13 -4.32
CA LYS A 30 -0.19 -20.07 -5.42
C LYS A 30 -0.30 -19.41 -6.80
N TYR A 31 -1.22 -18.47 -6.97
CA TYR A 31 -1.50 -17.79 -8.23
C TYR A 31 -1.03 -16.33 -8.24
N ALA A 32 -0.08 -15.97 -7.37
CA ALA A 32 0.31 -14.57 -7.14
C ALA A 32 0.72 -13.87 -8.44
N ASP A 33 1.57 -14.49 -9.26
CA ASP A 33 2.05 -13.87 -10.50
C ASP A 33 0.92 -13.64 -11.52
N THR A 34 -0.03 -14.57 -11.63
CA THR A 34 -1.21 -14.40 -12.47
C THR A 34 -2.08 -13.24 -11.97
N ILE A 35 -2.31 -13.17 -10.65
CA ILE A 35 -3.09 -12.08 -10.04
C ILE A 35 -2.39 -10.73 -10.29
N ARG A 36 -1.09 -10.63 -10.03
CA ARG A 36 -0.29 -9.42 -10.27
C ARG A 36 -0.35 -8.99 -11.73
N SER A 37 -0.27 -9.94 -12.67
CA SER A 37 -0.37 -9.66 -14.11
C SER A 37 -1.74 -9.10 -14.49
N ILE A 38 -2.83 -9.67 -13.96
CA ILE A 38 -4.20 -9.21 -14.25
C ILE A 38 -4.43 -7.78 -13.74
N PHE A 39 -3.89 -7.46 -12.57
CA PHE A 39 -4.08 -6.17 -11.93
C PHE A 39 -2.98 -5.14 -12.23
N THR A 40 -2.04 -5.44 -13.14
CA THR A 40 -1.01 -4.48 -13.54
C THR A 40 -1.66 -3.25 -14.19
N PRO A 41 -1.31 -2.00 -13.77
CA PRO A 41 -2.00 -0.82 -14.25
C PRO A 41 -1.57 -0.51 -15.67
N LEU A 42 -2.43 0.21 -16.38
CA LEU A 42 -2.10 0.75 -17.70
C LEU A 42 -0.85 1.65 -17.59
N PRO A 43 0.03 1.69 -18.60
CA PRO A 43 1.28 2.44 -18.54
C PRO A 43 1.13 3.91 -18.09
N TYR A 44 0.07 4.60 -18.52
CA TYR A 44 -0.17 5.99 -18.15
C TYR A 44 -0.45 6.18 -16.64
N LEU A 45 -1.05 5.17 -15.98
CA LEU A 45 -1.30 5.16 -14.54
C LEU A 45 -0.04 4.83 -13.72
N ARG A 46 1.08 4.52 -14.36
CA ARG A 46 2.35 4.25 -13.66
C ARG A 46 3.32 5.40 -13.76
N GLN A 47 3.25 6.18 -14.84
CA GLN A 47 4.24 7.19 -15.19
C GLN A 47 4.52 8.20 -14.06
N ARG A 48 3.48 8.72 -13.39
CA ARG A 48 3.66 9.66 -12.28
C ARG A 48 4.34 9.01 -11.07
N ALA A 49 3.93 7.79 -10.73
CA ALA A 49 4.52 7.03 -9.64
C ALA A 49 5.99 6.69 -9.93
N ASP A 50 6.28 6.14 -11.11
CA ASP A 50 7.63 5.79 -11.56
C ASP A 50 8.56 7.01 -11.55
N GLY A 51 8.08 8.16 -12.04
CA GLY A 51 8.85 9.40 -12.06
C GLY A 51 9.25 9.89 -10.67
N ARG A 52 8.30 9.89 -9.72
CA ARG A 52 8.60 10.29 -8.33
C ARG A 52 9.51 9.31 -7.63
N LEU A 53 9.27 8.02 -7.82
CA LEU A 53 10.07 6.98 -7.18
C LEU A 53 11.51 7.00 -7.70
N SER A 54 11.71 7.16 -9.01
CA SER A 54 13.03 7.29 -9.63
C SER A 54 13.80 8.49 -9.09
N GLU A 55 13.10 9.61 -8.85
CA GLU A 55 13.68 10.80 -8.24
C GLU A 55 14.23 10.50 -6.84
N LEU A 56 13.45 9.81 -6.00
CA LEU A 56 13.88 9.41 -4.66
C LEU A 56 15.04 8.40 -4.71
N GLN A 57 14.91 7.36 -5.52
CA GLN A 57 15.91 6.31 -5.69
C GLN A 57 17.26 6.83 -6.20
N SER A 58 17.28 7.95 -6.94
CA SER A 58 18.53 8.56 -7.38
C SER A 58 19.42 9.08 -6.25
N ARG A 59 18.88 9.23 -5.05
CA ARG A 59 19.55 9.85 -3.90
C ARG A 59 19.51 9.02 -2.62
N VAL A 60 18.95 7.81 -2.63
CA VAL A 60 18.85 6.92 -1.46
C VAL A 60 19.17 5.48 -1.85
N ASP A 61 19.57 4.66 -0.89
CA ASP A 61 19.91 3.25 -1.11
C ASP A 61 18.67 2.34 -0.97
N LEU A 62 17.67 2.78 -0.21
CA LEU A 62 16.48 2.00 0.14
C LEU A 62 15.27 2.92 0.30
N VAL A 63 14.11 2.49 -0.21
CA VAL A 63 12.84 3.21 -0.07
C VAL A 63 11.86 2.47 0.84
N LEU A 64 11.48 3.11 1.95
CA LEU A 64 10.34 2.71 2.76
C LEU A 64 9.06 3.40 2.23
N GLY A 65 8.12 2.61 1.71
CA GLY A 65 6.77 3.08 1.41
C GLY A 65 5.98 3.25 2.69
N VAL A 66 5.36 4.42 2.89
CA VAL A 66 4.59 4.75 4.10
C VAL A 66 3.15 5.07 3.70
N HIS A 67 2.23 4.21 4.13
CA HIS A 67 0.79 4.40 3.93
C HIS A 67 0.15 5.03 5.18
N ILE A 68 -0.22 6.31 5.06
CA ILE A 68 -0.90 7.08 6.10
C ILE A 68 -2.41 7.02 5.86
N ARG A 69 -3.15 6.33 6.73
CA ARG A 69 -4.62 6.24 6.66
C ARG A 69 -5.26 7.20 7.65
N HIS A 70 -5.75 8.33 7.17
CA HIS A 70 -6.36 9.43 7.93
C HIS A 70 -7.82 9.73 7.58
N GLY A 71 -8.37 9.21 6.49
CA GLY A 71 -9.72 9.52 6.03
C GLY A 71 -10.79 9.01 7.00
N ASP A 72 -11.30 7.80 6.78
CA ASP A 72 -12.31 7.18 7.62
C ASP A 72 -11.80 6.79 9.02
N TYR A 73 -10.47 6.68 9.17
CA TYR A 73 -9.82 6.26 10.42
C TYR A 73 -9.94 7.30 11.55
N ARG A 74 -10.23 8.56 11.23
CA ARG A 74 -10.58 9.59 12.24
C ARG A 74 -11.78 9.20 13.11
N LYS A 75 -12.64 8.30 12.64
CA LYS A 75 -13.86 7.86 13.32
C LYS A 75 -13.95 6.33 13.47
N HIS A 76 -13.17 5.58 12.70
CA HIS A 76 -13.16 4.11 12.74
C HIS A 76 -12.62 3.58 14.08
N LYS A 77 -13.31 2.62 14.70
CA LYS A 77 -12.98 2.07 16.04
C LYS A 77 -12.65 3.16 17.08
N GLY A 78 -13.40 4.27 17.10
CA GLY A 78 -13.14 5.36 18.05
C GLY A 78 -11.85 6.15 17.81
N GLY A 79 -11.13 5.91 16.70
CA GLY A 79 -9.85 6.54 16.39
C GLY A 79 -8.62 5.72 16.80
N ASP A 80 -8.79 4.49 17.30
CA ASP A 80 -7.70 3.65 17.85
C ASP A 80 -6.55 3.36 16.84
N LEU A 81 -6.84 3.42 15.54
CA LEU A 81 -5.86 3.21 14.46
C LEU A 81 -5.47 4.49 13.73
N PHE A 82 -5.93 5.64 14.22
CA PHE A 82 -5.55 6.94 13.70
C PHE A 82 -4.22 7.37 14.34
N PHE A 83 -3.19 7.48 13.51
CA PHE A 83 -1.87 7.94 13.94
C PHE A 83 -1.52 9.25 13.25
N SER A 84 -1.11 10.25 14.01
CA SER A 84 -0.67 11.56 13.51
C SER A 84 0.58 11.45 12.62
N PRO A 85 0.84 12.44 11.73
CA PRO A 85 2.07 12.51 10.96
C PRO A 85 3.34 12.40 11.83
N ARG A 86 3.31 12.99 13.04
CA ARG A 86 4.41 12.90 14.01
C ARG A 86 4.70 11.46 14.46
N GLN A 87 3.67 10.63 14.63
CA GLN A 87 3.86 9.22 15.00
C GLN A 87 4.48 8.44 13.84
N TYR A 88 3.98 8.63 12.61
CA TYR A 88 4.61 8.07 11.42
C TYR A 88 6.06 8.50 11.27
N ARG A 89 6.37 9.78 11.48
CA ARG A 89 7.75 10.29 11.48
C ARG A 89 8.63 9.58 12.51
N SER A 90 8.10 9.29 13.71
CA SER A 90 8.86 8.55 14.73
C SER A 90 9.26 7.17 14.22
N TRP A 91 8.31 6.41 13.67
CA TRP A 91 8.58 5.08 13.11
C TRP A 91 9.51 5.10 11.90
N MET A 92 9.39 6.12 11.05
CA MET A 92 10.31 6.33 9.92
C MET A 92 11.74 6.54 10.40
N VAL A 93 11.92 7.34 11.47
CA VAL A 93 13.22 7.57 12.10
C VAL A 93 13.75 6.29 12.74
N ASP A 94 12.92 5.53 13.45
CA ASP A 94 13.31 4.25 14.06
C ASP A 94 13.80 3.25 13.01
N PHE A 95 13.08 3.15 11.89
CA PHE A 95 13.46 2.29 10.78
C PHE A 95 14.81 2.68 10.17
N ALA A 96 15.05 3.98 9.95
CA ALA A 96 16.31 4.48 9.43
C ALA A 96 17.47 4.27 10.42
N HIS A 97 17.23 4.48 11.72
CA HIS A 97 18.24 4.24 12.77
C HIS A 97 18.63 2.77 12.89
N ALA A 98 17.73 1.85 12.58
CA ALA A 98 18.03 0.42 12.52
C ALA A 98 18.96 0.02 11.37
N LEU A 99 19.20 0.94 10.42
CA LEU A 99 20.02 0.75 9.22
C LEU A 99 21.04 1.91 9.08
N PRO A 100 21.99 2.07 10.02
CA PRO A 100 22.84 3.27 10.11
C PRO A 100 23.73 3.51 8.88
N ASP A 101 24.05 2.45 8.12
CA ASP A 101 24.90 2.51 6.94
C ASP A 101 24.11 2.57 5.62
N VAL A 102 22.77 2.67 5.70
CA VAL A 102 21.88 2.72 4.53
C VAL A 102 21.19 4.07 4.50
N LYS A 103 21.30 4.80 3.39
CA LYS A 103 20.52 6.00 3.19
C LYS A 103 19.07 5.62 2.87
N VAL A 104 18.17 5.81 3.83
CA VAL A 104 16.74 5.49 3.66
C VAL A 104 15.96 6.72 3.18
N GLY A 105 15.19 6.54 2.11
CA GLY A 105 14.17 7.48 1.65
C GLY A 105 12.75 6.98 1.94
N PHE A 106 11.79 7.89 1.91
CA PHE A 106 10.40 7.58 2.25
C PHE A 106 9.42 8.04 1.18
N ALA A 107 8.61 7.10 0.69
CA ALA A 107 7.55 7.40 -0.27
C ALA A 107 6.20 7.37 0.44
N ILE A 108 5.58 8.54 0.64
CA ILE A 108 4.40 8.70 1.50
C ILE A 108 3.14 8.78 0.66
N CYS A 109 2.22 7.83 0.84
CA CYS A 109 0.88 7.84 0.25
C CYS A 109 -0.16 7.97 1.35
N SER A 110 -1.22 8.75 1.12
CA SER A 110 -2.23 9.03 2.14
C SER A 110 -3.60 9.28 1.54
N ASP A 111 -4.64 8.96 2.30
CA ASP A 111 -6.01 9.35 1.98
C ASP A 111 -6.44 10.73 2.50
N ALA A 112 -5.47 11.52 2.95
CA ALA A 112 -5.63 12.93 3.27
C ALA A 112 -4.35 13.70 2.89
N LYS A 113 -4.50 14.99 2.58
CA LYS A 113 -3.37 15.88 2.29
C LYS A 113 -2.36 15.87 3.45
N GLN A 114 -1.09 15.62 3.12
CA GLN A 114 0.04 15.66 4.04
C GLN A 114 0.93 16.88 3.77
N LYS A 115 1.69 17.26 4.79
CA LYS A 115 2.54 18.46 4.80
C LYS A 115 4.00 18.05 4.94
N ALA A 116 4.88 18.63 4.15
CA ALA A 116 6.31 18.29 4.18
C ALA A 116 6.96 18.67 5.53
N GLU A 117 6.44 19.72 6.17
CA GLU A 117 6.92 20.22 7.47
C GLU A 117 6.80 19.18 8.58
N ASP A 118 5.82 18.28 8.48
CA ASP A 118 5.61 17.19 9.44
C ASP A 118 6.71 16.10 9.37
N PHE A 119 7.56 16.11 8.34
CA PHE A 119 8.60 15.10 8.08
C PHE A 119 9.99 15.73 7.90
N ILE A 120 10.21 16.92 8.46
CA ILE A 120 11.46 17.66 8.31
C ILE A 120 12.68 16.80 8.71
N GLY A 121 13.74 16.90 7.90
CA GLY A 121 14.99 16.16 8.07
C GLY A 121 15.00 14.76 7.48
N LEU A 122 13.93 14.32 6.81
CA LEU A 122 13.87 13.05 6.09
C LEU A 122 13.85 13.28 4.57
N ASP A 123 14.49 12.37 3.80
CA ASP A 123 14.38 12.33 2.34
C ASP A 123 13.01 11.75 1.97
N ILE A 124 12.04 12.60 1.61
CA ILE A 124 10.68 12.16 1.29
C ILE A 124 10.28 12.49 -0.16
N ILE A 125 9.31 11.72 -0.65
CA ILE A 125 8.40 12.10 -1.73
C ILE A 125 6.97 11.84 -1.27
N PHE A 126 6.00 12.55 -1.86
CA PHE A 126 4.59 12.19 -1.73
C PHE A 126 4.09 11.46 -2.98
N GLY A 127 3.23 10.48 -2.81
CA GLY A 127 2.54 9.85 -3.91
C GLY A 127 1.59 10.80 -4.66
N PRO A 128 1.19 10.47 -5.91
CA PRO A 128 0.29 11.28 -6.73
C PRO A 128 -1.02 11.71 -6.05
N GLY A 129 -1.50 10.94 -5.08
CA GLY A 129 -2.67 11.30 -4.26
C GLY A 129 -2.48 12.50 -3.33
N ASN A 130 -1.27 13.07 -3.24
CA ASN A 130 -1.01 14.29 -2.48
C ASN A 130 -0.95 15.56 -3.34
N ASP A 131 -1.23 15.49 -4.65
CA ASP A 131 -1.19 16.67 -5.53
C ASP A 131 -2.33 17.65 -5.22
N GLU A 132 -2.16 18.95 -5.48
CA GLU A 132 -3.25 19.95 -5.32
C GLU A 132 -4.48 19.63 -6.18
N ALA A 133 -4.27 19.02 -7.35
CA ALA A 133 -5.35 18.58 -8.23
C ALA A 133 -6.02 17.28 -7.77
N SER A 134 -5.47 16.60 -6.76
CA SER A 134 -6.07 15.38 -6.22
C SER A 134 -7.21 15.75 -5.26
N ASP A 135 -8.42 15.34 -5.59
CA ASP A 135 -9.62 15.64 -4.78
C ASP A 135 -9.86 14.55 -3.73
N TYR A 136 -8.81 14.20 -2.97
CA TYR A 136 -8.83 13.11 -2.01
C TYR A 136 -9.84 13.42 -0.89
N GLY A 137 -11.05 12.87 -1.03
CA GLY A 137 -12.18 13.08 -0.12
C GLY A 137 -13.48 13.55 -0.78
N ASN A 138 -13.44 14.04 -2.03
CA ASN A 138 -14.64 14.43 -2.77
C ASN A 138 -14.91 13.39 -3.88
N LYS A 139 -15.95 12.58 -3.67
CA LYS A 139 -16.24 11.37 -4.46
C LYS A 139 -16.78 11.63 -5.87
N ARG A 140 -16.47 12.79 -6.49
CA ARG A 140 -17.23 13.31 -7.64
C ARG A 140 -16.56 13.16 -9.00
N THR A 141 -15.32 12.69 -9.12
CA THR A 141 -14.63 12.58 -10.42
C THR A 141 -13.84 11.29 -10.58
N ASP A 142 -13.71 10.81 -11.82
CA ASP A 142 -12.95 9.61 -12.18
C ASP A 142 -11.45 9.75 -11.83
N PHE A 143 -10.92 10.98 -11.81
CA PHE A 143 -9.55 11.31 -11.43
C PHE A 143 -9.12 10.82 -10.03
N VAL A 144 -10.04 10.79 -9.04
CA VAL A 144 -9.74 10.32 -7.66
C VAL A 144 -9.50 8.81 -7.60
N LYS A 145 -10.13 8.03 -8.50
CA LYS A 145 -9.88 6.59 -8.56
C LYS A 145 -8.49 6.30 -9.12
N GLU A 146 -8.05 7.09 -10.10
CA GLU A 146 -6.73 6.91 -10.72
C GLU A 146 -5.58 7.17 -9.75
N THR A 147 -5.67 8.22 -8.91
CA THR A 147 -4.63 8.51 -7.91
C THR A 147 -4.48 7.43 -6.85
N SER A 148 -5.58 6.75 -6.50
CA SER A 148 -5.52 5.62 -5.56
C SER A 148 -4.79 4.40 -6.14
N ILE A 149 -4.91 4.17 -7.46
CA ILE A 149 -4.19 3.11 -8.16
C ILE A 149 -2.71 3.47 -8.26
N GLU A 150 -2.40 4.72 -8.62
CA GLU A 150 -1.04 5.24 -8.69
C GLU A 150 -0.30 5.18 -7.35
N ASP A 151 -0.94 5.62 -6.26
CA ASP A 151 -0.38 5.56 -4.90
C ASP A 151 -0.14 4.11 -4.48
N ASN A 152 -1.09 3.21 -4.74
CA ASN A 152 -0.94 1.81 -4.39
C ASN A 152 0.19 1.14 -5.19
N TYR A 153 0.27 1.47 -6.48
CA TYR A 153 1.34 1.01 -7.35
C TYR A 153 2.69 1.55 -6.85
N LEU A 154 2.80 2.83 -6.52
CA LEU A 154 4.02 3.43 -5.95
C LEU A 154 4.49 2.68 -4.69
N LEU A 155 3.57 2.39 -3.76
CA LEU A 155 3.88 1.60 -2.56
C LEU A 155 4.39 0.19 -2.93
N SER A 156 3.76 -0.47 -3.91
CA SER A 156 4.17 -1.81 -4.36
C SER A 156 5.58 -1.86 -4.96
N GLN A 157 6.10 -0.72 -5.42
CA GLN A 157 7.45 -0.62 -6.00
C GLN A 157 8.53 -0.30 -4.95
N CYS A 158 8.15 0.03 -3.70
CA CYS A 158 9.10 0.29 -2.61
C CYS A 158 9.80 -1.00 -2.12
N ASP A 159 10.84 -0.87 -1.30
CA ASP A 159 11.58 -2.02 -0.75
C ASP A 159 10.87 -2.63 0.45
N TYR A 160 10.28 -1.77 1.29
CA TYR A 160 9.47 -2.12 2.46
C TYR A 160 8.20 -1.28 2.47
N ILE A 161 7.14 -1.77 3.12
CA ILE A 161 5.88 -1.03 3.27
C ILE A 161 5.48 -0.96 4.74
N LEU A 162 5.30 0.24 5.26
CA LEU A 162 4.79 0.53 6.59
C LEU A 162 3.40 1.15 6.48
N GLY A 163 2.46 0.76 7.34
CA GLY A 163 1.19 1.46 7.49
C GLY A 163 0.44 1.01 8.73
N THR A 164 -0.71 1.61 9.00
CA THR A 164 -1.69 1.01 9.93
C THR A 164 -2.39 -0.18 9.28
N VAL A 165 -3.14 -0.96 10.06
CA VAL A 165 -3.96 -2.07 9.57
C VAL A 165 -4.84 -1.59 8.41
N SER A 166 -4.58 -2.03 7.18
CA SER A 166 -5.29 -1.57 6.00
C SER A 166 -5.17 -2.54 4.84
N THR A 167 -6.28 -2.83 4.18
CA THR A 167 -6.28 -3.63 2.94
C THR A 167 -5.52 -2.92 1.82
N PHE A 168 -5.36 -1.59 1.88
CA PHE A 168 -4.63 -0.82 0.87
C PHE A 168 -3.14 -1.15 0.89
N CYS A 169 -2.49 -1.11 2.06
CA CYS A 169 -1.08 -1.49 2.17
C CYS A 169 -0.87 -3.02 2.04
N SER A 170 -1.85 -3.82 2.47
CA SER A 170 -1.82 -5.29 2.27
C SER A 170 -1.83 -5.64 0.78
N TRP A 171 -2.70 -4.99 0.00
CA TRP A 171 -2.74 -5.17 -1.45
C TRP A 171 -1.43 -4.72 -2.10
N ALA A 172 -0.89 -3.54 -1.75
CA ALA A 172 0.37 -3.04 -2.30
C ALA A 172 1.54 -4.01 -2.04
N ALA A 173 1.63 -4.56 -0.82
CA ALA A 173 2.66 -5.51 -0.43
C ALA A 173 2.52 -6.85 -1.16
N PHE A 174 1.30 -7.40 -1.25
CA PHE A 174 1.05 -8.61 -2.02
C PHE A 174 1.38 -8.42 -3.51
N TRP A 175 0.95 -7.29 -4.06
CA TRP A 175 1.13 -6.93 -5.46
C TRP A 175 2.59 -6.79 -5.84
N GLY A 176 3.39 -6.09 -5.01
CA GLY A 176 4.82 -5.92 -5.20
C GLY A 176 5.69 -7.08 -4.70
N GLY A 177 5.11 -8.03 -3.96
CA GLY A 177 5.86 -9.06 -3.26
C GLY A 177 6.80 -8.49 -2.20
N LYS A 178 6.39 -7.40 -1.53
CA LYS A 178 7.22 -6.62 -0.61
C LYS A 178 6.93 -6.94 0.85
N PRO A 179 7.93 -6.88 1.75
CA PRO A 179 7.72 -6.97 3.18
C PRO A 179 6.82 -5.83 3.68
N LEU A 180 5.86 -6.18 4.54
CA LEU A 180 4.89 -5.28 5.15
C LEU A 180 4.99 -5.33 6.67
N LEU A 181 4.89 -4.16 7.31
CA LEU A 181 4.57 -4.03 8.73
C LEU A 181 3.31 -3.19 8.89
N GLN A 182 2.34 -3.75 9.62
CA GLN A 182 1.14 -3.05 10.04
C GLN A 182 1.20 -2.74 11.53
N VAL A 183 1.30 -1.46 11.88
CA VAL A 183 1.31 -1.02 13.27
C VAL A 183 -0.11 -0.95 13.83
N CYS A 184 -0.27 -1.44 15.06
CA CYS A 184 -1.56 -1.48 15.76
C CYS A 184 -1.61 -0.56 16.99
N SER A 185 -0.48 -0.02 17.44
CA SER A 185 -0.41 0.91 18.57
C SER A 185 0.72 1.93 18.39
N ILE A 186 0.71 2.99 19.21
CA ILE A 186 1.76 4.03 19.19
C ILE A 186 3.13 3.50 19.64
N ASP A 187 3.15 2.49 20.52
CA ASP A 187 4.36 1.97 21.15
C ASP A 187 5.08 0.91 20.31
N GLU A 188 4.65 0.70 19.07
CA GLU A 188 5.31 -0.21 18.14
C GLU A 188 6.68 0.31 17.75
N TYR A 189 7.67 -0.56 17.79
CA TYR A 189 9.01 -0.30 17.30
C TYR A 189 9.14 -0.82 15.88
N VAL A 190 9.64 0.02 14.98
CA VAL A 190 9.69 -0.28 13.54
C VAL A 190 11.12 -0.53 13.12
N THR A 191 11.44 -1.81 12.92
CA THR A 191 12.72 -2.30 12.41
C THR A 191 12.53 -3.27 11.25
N PRO A 192 13.51 -3.41 10.34
CA PRO A 192 13.38 -4.28 9.17
C PRO A 192 12.99 -5.74 9.48
N ASP A 193 13.47 -6.31 10.59
CA ASP A 193 13.18 -7.70 11.00
C ASP A 193 11.71 -7.95 11.37
N ARG A 194 10.94 -6.88 11.62
CA ARG A 194 9.51 -6.96 11.92
C ARG A 194 8.63 -7.10 10.69
N PHE A 195 9.17 -6.84 9.49
CA PHE A 195 8.39 -6.88 8.25
C PHE A 195 8.34 -8.30 7.71
N ALA A 196 7.18 -8.67 7.16
CA ALA A 196 6.98 -9.99 6.56
C ALA A 196 6.28 -9.86 5.20
N ILE A 197 6.59 -10.76 4.28
CA ILE A 197 5.87 -10.84 3.00
C ILE A 197 4.48 -11.42 3.28
N PRO A 198 3.39 -10.69 2.96
CA PRO A 198 2.05 -11.21 3.20
C PRO A 198 1.72 -12.34 2.21
N ILE A 199 1.03 -13.36 2.70
CA ILE A 199 0.55 -14.48 1.87
C ILE A 199 -0.69 -14.13 1.04
N GLY A 200 -1.27 -12.95 1.24
CA GLY A 200 -2.48 -12.51 0.57
C GLY A 200 -2.72 -11.00 0.66
N PRO A 201 -3.78 -10.50 0.01
CA PRO A 201 -3.98 -9.07 -0.21
C PRO A 201 -4.74 -8.30 0.90
N ASP A 202 -5.29 -8.95 1.91
CA ASP A 202 -6.11 -8.34 2.97
C ASP A 202 -6.11 -9.11 4.30
#